data_AF-H9BQW1-F1
#
_entry.id   AF-H9BQW1-F1
#
_cell.length_a   1.000
_cell.length_b   1.000
_cell.length_c   1.000
_cell.angle_alpha   90.00
_cell.angle_beta   90.00
_cell.angle_gamma   90.00
#
_symmetry.space_group_name_H-M   'P 1'
#
loop_
_entity.id
_entity.type
_entity.pdbx_description
1 polymer ?
#
loop_
_entity_poly.entity_id
_entity_poly.type
_entity_poly.pdbx_seq_one_letter_code
_entity_poly.pdbx_strand_id
1 'polypeptide(L)'
;MQTTISDEEMKIIGLFKENVYGRSPDTNSFNQRHDGKDGHWLERQMGIAANANNEPDLYGYEMKNSTGSKTTFGDWSANYYIFKDKEIDLNRTQFMEVFGKPNAEKGGRYSWSGSPIPNFNSPSTYNGSEMVFDDAKNIIIVYNYSKDPRPDKANIVPPSLQQEGVILARWDRDNLNSKLTKKFGHHGWFKCNKGKDGCYNQIAFGEPMIFDNWIKLVEQGVVFFDSGMYVGNARNYSQWRANNNHWDSLITRTYPPFPGF
;
A
#
# COMPACT_ATOMS: atom_id res chain seq x y z
N MET A 1 7.91 -21.48 24.53
CA MET A 1 6.69 -22.20 24.15
C MET A 1 6.88 -22.66 22.72
N GLN A 2 6.72 -23.94 22.45
CA GLN A 2 6.81 -24.48 21.09
C GLN A 2 5.49 -24.12 20.40
N THR A 3 5.52 -23.10 19.54
CA THR A 3 4.33 -22.65 18.81
C THR A 3 3.88 -23.79 17.91
N THR A 4 2.74 -24.40 18.23
CA THR A 4 2.13 -25.45 17.40
C THR A 4 1.70 -24.85 16.08
N ILE A 5 2.15 -25.43 14.96
CA ILE A 5 1.75 -25.04 13.61
C ILE A 5 0.27 -25.41 13.44
N SER A 6 -0.56 -24.47 12.98
CA SER A 6 -1.98 -24.72 12.69
C SER A 6 -2.17 -25.61 11.46
N ASP A 7 -3.31 -26.29 11.35
CA ASP A 7 -3.65 -27.11 10.17
C ASP A 7 -3.72 -26.24 8.90
N GLU A 8 -4.20 -25.00 9.02
CA GLU A 8 -4.24 -24.02 7.94
C GLU A 8 -2.83 -23.63 7.49
N GLU A 9 -1.92 -23.33 8.43
CA GLU A 9 -0.52 -23.02 8.13
C GLU A 9 0.16 -24.24 7.46
N MET A 10 -0.05 -25.45 7.96
CA MET A 10 0.45 -26.69 7.37
C MET A 10 0.02 -26.86 5.91
N LYS A 11 -1.25 -26.60 5.58
CA LYS A 11 -1.75 -26.66 4.20
C LYS A 11 -1.06 -25.65 3.29
N ILE A 12 -0.86 -24.41 3.76
CA ILE A 12 -0.16 -23.37 2.99
C ILE A 12 1.31 -23.77 2.74
N ILE A 13 2.00 -24.28 3.75
CA ILE A 13 3.38 -24.76 3.60
C ILE A 13 3.44 -25.92 2.60
N GLY A 14 2.48 -26.85 2.65
CA GLY A 14 2.36 -27.96 1.69
C GLY A 14 2.24 -27.46 0.24
N LEU A 15 1.32 -26.54 -0.01
CA LEU A 15 1.15 -25.90 -1.33
C LEU A 15 2.43 -25.21 -1.80
N PHE A 16 3.07 -24.44 -0.92
CA PHE A 16 4.33 -23.77 -1.25
C PHE A 16 5.44 -24.76 -1.60
N LYS A 17 5.62 -25.80 -0.77
CA LYS A 17 6.66 -26.82 -0.96
C LYS A 17 6.47 -27.56 -2.29
N GLU A 18 5.24 -27.93 -2.62
CA GLU A 18 4.92 -28.69 -3.83
C GLU A 18 5.02 -27.81 -5.10
N ASN A 19 4.45 -26.61 -5.05
CA ASN A 19 4.16 -25.83 -6.26
C ASN A 19 5.06 -24.60 -6.49
N VAL A 20 5.80 -24.16 -5.47
CA VAL A 20 6.52 -22.87 -5.51
C VAL A 20 8.00 -23.00 -5.16
N TYR A 21 8.34 -23.79 -4.13
CA TYR A 21 9.71 -23.92 -3.64
C TYR A 21 10.66 -24.42 -4.73
N GLY A 22 11.80 -23.74 -4.89
CA GLY A 22 12.82 -24.01 -5.90
C GLY A 22 12.46 -23.54 -7.31
N ARG A 23 11.32 -22.89 -7.51
CA ARG A 23 10.86 -22.45 -8.85
C ARG A 23 11.00 -20.93 -9.01
N SER A 24 11.28 -20.50 -10.23
CA SER A 24 11.18 -19.10 -10.66
C SER A 24 9.85 -18.86 -11.39
N PRO A 25 9.24 -17.66 -11.29
CA PRO A 25 8.03 -17.37 -12.06
C PRO A 25 8.23 -17.50 -13.57
N ASP A 26 7.46 -18.37 -14.21
CA ASP A 26 7.29 -18.35 -15.66
C ASP A 26 6.19 -17.35 -16.01
N THR A 27 6.59 -16.21 -16.56
CA THR A 27 5.67 -15.13 -16.90
C THR A 27 5.48 -14.96 -18.40
N ASN A 28 5.96 -15.88 -19.24
CA ASN A 28 5.96 -15.73 -20.71
C ASN A 28 4.56 -15.48 -21.30
N SER A 29 3.51 -16.03 -20.69
CA SER A 29 2.11 -15.84 -21.10
C SER A 29 1.44 -14.56 -20.56
N PHE A 30 2.16 -13.76 -19.76
CA PHE A 30 1.66 -12.51 -19.20
C PHE A 30 2.13 -11.30 -20.01
N ASN A 31 1.42 -10.18 -19.86
CA ASN A 31 1.90 -8.90 -20.35
C ASN A 31 3.23 -8.55 -19.64
N GLN A 32 4.33 -8.58 -20.39
CA GLN A 32 5.67 -8.37 -19.84
C GLN A 32 5.86 -7.00 -19.21
N ARG A 33 5.02 -6.02 -19.57
CA ARG A 33 5.00 -4.65 -19.03
C ARG A 33 4.18 -4.52 -17.74
N HIS A 34 3.56 -5.60 -17.25
CA HIS A 34 2.76 -5.58 -16.02
C HIS A 34 3.62 -5.96 -14.81
N ASP A 35 3.87 -5.00 -13.92
CA ASP A 35 4.73 -5.19 -12.73
C ASP A 35 4.21 -6.27 -11.77
N GLY A 36 2.92 -6.60 -11.82
CA GLY A 36 2.29 -7.62 -10.97
C GLY A 36 2.33 -9.06 -11.51
N LYS A 37 2.96 -9.32 -12.66
CA LYS A 37 2.92 -10.64 -13.33
C LYS A 37 3.48 -11.78 -12.46
N ASP A 38 4.54 -11.53 -11.71
CA ASP A 38 5.13 -12.51 -10.78
C ASP A 38 4.17 -12.84 -9.62
N GLY A 39 3.41 -11.84 -9.16
CA GLY A 39 2.36 -12.02 -8.15
C GLY A 39 1.25 -12.93 -8.67
N HIS A 40 0.76 -12.67 -9.89
CA HIS A 40 -0.26 -13.52 -10.50
C HIS A 40 0.21 -14.94 -10.78
N TRP A 41 1.48 -15.13 -11.15
CA TRP A 41 2.05 -16.47 -11.24
C TRP A 41 2.01 -17.18 -9.88
N LEU A 42 2.43 -16.49 -8.81
CA LEU A 42 2.46 -17.04 -7.45
C LEU A 42 1.04 -17.38 -6.95
N GLU A 43 0.09 -16.48 -7.12
CA GLU A 43 -1.34 -16.69 -6.79
C GLU A 43 -1.85 -17.98 -7.42
N ARG A 44 -1.58 -18.19 -8.72
CA ARG A 44 -1.97 -19.42 -9.42
C ARG A 44 -1.32 -20.67 -8.84
N GLN A 45 -0.02 -20.63 -8.53
CA GLN A 45 0.68 -21.79 -7.95
C GLN A 45 0.18 -22.11 -6.53
N MET A 46 -0.27 -21.10 -5.79
CA MET A 46 -0.84 -21.25 -4.46
C MET A 46 -2.35 -21.56 -4.48
N GLY A 47 -2.96 -21.72 -5.66
CA GLY A 47 -4.38 -22.08 -5.81
C GLY A 47 -5.35 -20.92 -5.55
N ILE A 48 -4.89 -19.67 -5.60
CA ILE A 48 -5.71 -18.49 -5.36
C ILE A 48 -6.39 -18.07 -6.67
N ALA A 49 -7.72 -18.02 -6.65
CA ALA A 49 -8.51 -17.50 -7.76
C ALA A 49 -8.51 -15.97 -7.74
N ALA A 50 -8.24 -15.35 -8.89
CA ALA A 50 -8.26 -13.89 -9.03
C ALA A 50 -9.64 -13.33 -8.66
N ASN A 51 -9.68 -12.49 -7.63
CA ASN A 51 -10.89 -11.79 -7.21
C ASN A 51 -10.53 -10.40 -6.66
N ALA A 52 -11.53 -9.53 -6.51
CA ALA A 52 -11.34 -8.16 -6.01
C ALA A 52 -11.81 -8.01 -4.54
N ASN A 53 -11.97 -9.11 -3.82
CA ASN A 53 -12.50 -9.09 -2.46
C ASN A 53 -11.41 -8.67 -1.46
N ASN A 54 -11.79 -7.88 -0.46
CA ASN A 54 -10.88 -7.49 0.62
C ASN A 54 -10.96 -8.50 1.77
N GLU A 55 -10.58 -9.74 1.47
CA GLU A 55 -10.54 -10.88 2.40
C GLU A 55 -9.14 -11.51 2.34
N PRO A 56 -8.77 -12.39 3.29
CA PRO A 56 -7.50 -13.11 3.26
C PRO A 56 -7.47 -14.09 2.06
N ASP A 57 -6.28 -14.32 1.51
CA ASP A 57 -6.12 -15.12 0.29
C ASP A 57 -6.31 -16.63 0.51
N LEU A 58 -5.72 -17.18 1.57
CA LEU A 58 -5.78 -18.63 1.87
C LEU A 58 -6.00 -18.90 3.35
N TYR A 59 -7.07 -19.61 3.68
CA TYR A 59 -7.33 -20.16 5.01
C TYR A 59 -7.19 -19.14 6.16
N GLY A 60 -7.62 -17.90 5.93
CA GLY A 60 -7.52 -16.82 6.92
C GLY A 60 -6.16 -16.09 6.97
N TYR A 61 -5.23 -16.39 6.05
CA TYR A 61 -3.99 -15.67 5.88
C TYR A 61 -3.97 -14.84 4.59
N GLU A 62 -3.45 -13.62 4.70
CA GLU A 62 -3.11 -12.78 3.56
C GLU A 62 -1.76 -13.20 2.94
N MET A 63 -1.72 -13.41 1.63
CA MET A 63 -0.49 -13.69 0.90
C MET A 63 0.20 -12.41 0.45
N LYS A 64 1.51 -12.34 0.65
CA LYS A 64 2.40 -11.33 0.06
C LYS A 64 3.45 -11.98 -0.82
N ASN A 65 3.82 -11.29 -1.89
CA ASN A 65 4.92 -11.70 -2.75
C ASN A 65 6.24 -11.02 -2.34
N SER A 66 7.36 -11.61 -2.72
CA SER A 66 8.68 -10.99 -2.69
C SER A 66 8.72 -9.77 -3.62
N THR A 67 8.66 -8.58 -3.02
CA THR A 67 8.78 -7.28 -3.70
C THR A 67 10.19 -6.72 -3.59
N GLY A 68 10.57 -5.77 -4.44
CA GLY A 68 11.93 -5.21 -4.46
C GLY A 68 12.31 -4.41 -3.20
N SER A 69 11.48 -3.44 -2.80
CA SER A 69 11.81 -2.52 -1.69
C SER A 69 10.70 -2.33 -0.66
N LYS A 70 9.45 -2.48 -1.07
CA LYS A 70 8.27 -2.17 -0.25
C LYS A 70 7.19 -3.22 -0.47
N THR A 71 6.51 -3.61 0.60
CA THR A 71 5.33 -4.47 0.53
C THR A 71 4.08 -3.66 0.93
N THR A 72 2.98 -3.90 0.22
CA THR A 72 1.71 -3.16 0.36
C THR A 72 0.76 -3.88 1.31
N PHE A 73 0.19 -3.16 2.27
CA PHE A 73 -0.91 -3.63 3.11
C PHE A 73 -2.18 -3.75 2.27
N GLY A 74 -2.55 -2.66 1.60
CA GLY A 74 -3.63 -2.63 0.62
C GLY A 74 -3.62 -1.35 -0.22
N ASP A 75 -4.38 -1.39 -1.33
CA ASP A 75 -4.75 -0.21 -2.12
C ASP A 75 -6.12 0.27 -1.64
N TRP A 76 -6.13 1.24 -0.74
CA TRP A 76 -7.32 1.73 -0.07
C TRP A 76 -7.51 3.21 -0.36
N SER A 77 -8.39 3.51 -1.30
CA SER A 77 -8.79 4.89 -1.61
C SER A 77 -9.37 5.60 -0.39
N ALA A 78 -9.11 6.90 -0.31
CA ALA A 78 -9.66 7.80 0.70
C ALA A 78 -11.20 7.84 0.59
N ASN A 79 -11.84 8.01 1.74
CA ASN A 79 -13.27 8.22 1.86
C ASN A 79 -13.68 9.55 1.24
N TYR A 80 -12.82 10.56 1.41
CA TYR A 80 -12.98 11.88 0.81
C TYR A 80 -11.76 12.23 -0.02
N TYR A 81 -12.01 12.82 -1.18
CA TYR A 81 -11.03 13.58 -1.95
C TYR A 81 -11.68 14.91 -2.32
N ILE A 82 -10.96 16.02 -2.18
CA ILE A 82 -11.49 17.35 -2.47
C ILE A 82 -12.06 17.47 -3.89
N PHE A 83 -11.45 16.80 -4.87
CA PHE A 83 -11.93 16.83 -6.27
C PHE A 83 -13.21 16.02 -6.53
N LYS A 84 -13.74 15.34 -5.51
CA LYS A 84 -15.05 14.68 -5.53
C LYS A 84 -16.11 15.51 -4.80
N ASP A 85 -15.70 16.58 -4.13
CA ASP A 85 -16.61 17.50 -3.47
C ASP A 85 -17.32 18.36 -4.53
N LYS A 86 -18.64 18.35 -4.51
CA LYS A 86 -19.44 19.04 -5.53
C LYS A 86 -19.48 20.55 -5.35
N GLU A 87 -19.16 21.02 -4.14
CA GLU A 87 -19.11 22.45 -3.82
C GLU A 87 -17.77 23.08 -4.23
N ILE A 88 -16.79 22.27 -4.65
CA ILE A 88 -15.48 22.71 -5.09
C ILE A 88 -15.37 22.54 -6.60
N ASP A 89 -15.14 23.65 -7.31
CA ASP A 89 -14.84 23.64 -8.74
C ASP A 89 -13.39 23.18 -9.00
N LEU A 90 -13.13 21.89 -8.78
CA LEU A 90 -11.83 21.27 -8.97
C LEU A 90 -12.01 19.80 -9.40
N ASN A 91 -11.74 19.50 -10.66
CA ASN A 91 -11.73 18.12 -11.12
C ASN A 91 -10.42 17.41 -10.77
N ARG A 92 -10.37 16.08 -10.93
CA ARG A 92 -9.20 15.27 -10.57
C ARG A 92 -7.92 15.65 -11.33
N THR A 93 -8.02 16.06 -12.60
CA THR A 93 -6.87 16.51 -13.39
C THR A 93 -6.34 17.83 -12.83
N GLN A 94 -7.21 18.81 -12.61
CA GLN A 94 -6.85 20.08 -12.00
C GLN A 94 -6.28 19.88 -10.60
N PHE A 95 -6.83 18.97 -9.80
CA PHE A 95 -6.25 18.62 -8.51
C PHE A 95 -4.78 18.19 -8.60
N MET A 96 -4.42 17.37 -9.60
CA MET A 96 -3.02 16.98 -9.79
C MET A 96 -2.16 18.10 -10.37
N GLU A 97 -2.73 19.01 -11.15
CA GLU A 97 -2.01 20.20 -11.63
C GLU A 97 -1.74 21.20 -10.48
N VAL A 98 -2.68 21.33 -9.54
CA VAL A 98 -2.58 22.24 -8.39
C VAL A 98 -1.72 21.65 -7.27
N PHE A 99 -1.93 20.39 -6.90
CA PHE A 99 -1.30 19.76 -5.74
C PHE A 99 -0.31 18.66 -6.11
N GLY A 100 -0.24 18.21 -7.35
CA GLY A 100 0.77 17.26 -7.84
C GLY A 100 2.00 17.95 -8.43
N LYS A 101 2.94 17.14 -8.93
CA LYS A 101 4.19 17.59 -9.55
C LYS A 101 4.29 17.09 -10.99
N PRO A 102 4.76 17.90 -11.96
CA PRO A 102 5.03 17.44 -13.31
C PRO A 102 6.31 16.60 -13.35
N ASN A 103 6.29 15.52 -14.14
CA ASN A 103 7.47 14.69 -14.37
C ASN A 103 8.01 14.90 -15.79
N ALA A 104 9.20 15.51 -15.90
CA ALA A 104 9.86 15.81 -17.17
C ALA A 104 10.14 14.54 -18.01
N GLU A 105 10.53 13.43 -17.39
CA GLU A 105 10.77 12.15 -18.06
C GLU A 105 9.49 11.52 -18.62
N LYS A 106 8.33 12.00 -18.16
CA LYS A 106 7.00 11.59 -18.64
C LYS A 106 6.32 12.71 -19.46
N GLY A 107 7.11 13.59 -20.08
CA GLY A 107 6.59 14.66 -20.94
C GLY A 107 5.83 15.73 -20.17
N GLY A 108 6.20 16.00 -18.92
CA GLY A 108 5.54 17.00 -18.07
C GLY A 108 4.24 16.53 -17.42
N ARG A 109 3.90 15.24 -17.53
CA ARG A 109 2.68 14.69 -16.92
C ARG A 109 2.66 14.89 -15.41
N TYR A 110 1.59 15.48 -14.90
CA TYR A 110 1.36 15.67 -13.47
C TYR A 110 0.98 14.38 -12.77
N SER A 111 1.49 14.21 -11.56
CA SER A 111 1.10 13.17 -10.62
C SER A 111 1.07 13.68 -9.19
N TRP A 112 0.07 13.22 -8.43
CA TRP A 112 0.04 13.42 -6.98
C TRP A 112 0.74 12.21 -6.35
N SER A 113 2.07 12.19 -6.42
CA SER A 113 2.92 11.07 -6.03
C SER A 113 4.35 11.52 -5.75
N GLY A 114 5.07 10.85 -4.85
CA GLY A 114 6.44 11.22 -4.48
C GLY A 114 6.47 12.46 -3.58
N SER A 115 7.29 13.47 -3.92
CA SER A 115 7.50 14.66 -3.08
C SER A 115 6.25 15.51 -2.71
N PRO A 116 5.14 15.52 -3.49
CA PRO A 116 3.85 16.09 -3.08
C PRO A 116 3.11 15.35 -1.97
N ILE A 117 3.49 14.10 -1.66
CA ILE A 117 2.80 13.26 -0.69
C ILE A 117 3.55 13.35 0.65
N PRO A 118 2.90 13.84 1.72
CA PRO A 118 3.51 13.84 3.05
C PRO A 118 3.48 12.45 3.70
N ASN A 119 4.41 12.22 4.62
CA ASN A 119 4.30 11.21 5.67
C ASN A 119 3.93 11.89 7.00
N PHE A 120 3.50 11.11 7.99
CA PHE A 120 3.07 11.67 9.28
C PHE A 120 4.13 12.57 9.95
N ASN A 121 5.40 12.15 9.92
CA ASN A 121 6.52 12.92 10.50
C ASN A 121 7.32 13.71 9.45
N SER A 122 6.83 13.82 8.21
CA SER A 122 7.55 14.50 7.14
C SER A 122 6.55 15.14 6.18
N PRO A 123 6.28 16.45 6.33
CA PRO A 123 5.47 17.20 5.39
C PRO A 123 6.00 17.07 3.96
N SER A 124 5.15 17.36 2.99
CA SER A 124 5.57 17.38 1.59
C SER A 124 6.65 18.44 1.39
N THR A 125 7.65 18.09 0.57
CA THR A 125 8.74 19.00 0.20
C THR A 125 8.43 19.79 -1.08
N TYR A 126 7.28 19.54 -1.70
CA TYR A 126 6.91 20.14 -2.98
C TYR A 126 5.72 21.10 -2.89
N ASN A 127 4.66 20.66 -2.22
CA ASN A 127 3.49 21.47 -1.89
C ASN A 127 3.38 21.62 -0.37
N GLY A 128 2.59 22.57 0.12
CA GLY A 128 2.39 22.81 1.56
C GLY A 128 1.55 21.74 2.29
N SER A 129 1.51 20.50 1.81
CA SER A 129 0.69 19.44 2.40
C SER A 129 1.37 18.74 3.57
N GLU A 130 0.57 18.34 4.55
CA GLU A 130 0.99 17.53 5.69
C GLU A 130 -0.06 16.46 6.00
N MET A 131 0.39 15.38 6.62
CA MET A 131 -0.49 14.29 7.09
C MET A 131 -0.73 14.48 8.58
N VAL A 132 -2.00 14.45 9.00
CA VAL A 132 -2.42 14.63 10.39
C VAL A 132 -3.46 13.59 10.78
N PHE A 133 -3.67 13.43 12.08
CA PHE A 133 -4.84 12.75 12.62
C PHE A 133 -5.81 13.78 13.18
N ASP A 134 -7.11 13.53 13.05
CA ASP A 134 -8.11 14.18 13.91
C ASP A 134 -8.32 13.42 15.22
N ASP A 135 -9.22 13.92 16.07
CA ASP A 135 -9.55 13.32 17.36
C ASP A 135 -10.10 11.88 17.24
N ALA A 136 -10.74 11.57 16.11
CA ALA A 136 -11.26 10.24 15.80
C ALA A 136 -10.21 9.31 15.19
N LYS A 137 -8.94 9.76 15.07
CA LYS A 137 -7.85 9.04 14.40
C LYS A 137 -8.16 8.70 12.94
N ASN A 138 -8.94 9.54 12.27
CA ASN A 138 -8.97 9.56 10.80
C ASN A 138 -7.63 10.07 10.29
N ILE A 139 -7.18 9.55 9.15
CA ILE A 139 -5.95 10.03 8.52
C ILE A 139 -6.32 11.09 7.50
N ILE A 140 -5.74 12.28 7.62
CA ILE A 140 -6.08 13.43 6.78
C ILE A 140 -4.81 13.94 6.13
N ILE A 141 -4.85 14.18 4.82
CA ILE A 141 -3.85 15.02 4.15
C ILE A 141 -4.48 16.40 3.98
N VAL A 142 -3.89 17.38 4.64
CA VAL A 142 -4.30 18.79 4.56
C VAL A 142 -3.26 19.58 3.78
N TYR A 143 -3.70 20.65 3.12
CA TYR A 143 -2.86 21.65 2.48
C TYR A 143 -2.91 22.95 3.27
N ASN A 144 -1.73 23.54 3.49
CA ASN A 144 -1.55 24.82 4.16
C ASN A 144 -0.88 25.80 3.21
N TYR A 145 -1.61 26.81 2.77
CA TYR A 145 -1.12 27.77 1.78
C TYR A 145 0.16 28.49 2.24
N SER A 146 0.22 28.85 3.53
CA SER A 146 1.40 29.47 4.14
C SER A 146 2.67 28.63 4.03
N LYS A 147 2.55 27.29 4.09
CA LYS A 147 3.65 26.32 4.05
C LYS A 147 4.06 25.90 2.64
N ASP A 148 3.32 26.30 1.61
CA ASP A 148 3.65 25.95 0.23
C ASP A 148 4.90 26.70 -0.25
N PRO A 149 5.99 25.98 -0.60
CA PRO A 149 7.28 26.58 -0.93
C PRO A 149 7.36 27.07 -2.38
N ARG A 150 6.34 26.81 -3.21
CA ARG A 150 6.37 27.16 -4.64
C ARG A 150 6.26 28.68 -4.80
N PRO A 151 7.18 29.33 -5.53
CA PRO A 151 7.20 30.79 -5.67
C PRO A 151 5.97 31.34 -6.42
N ASP A 152 5.36 30.52 -7.28
CA ASP A 152 4.20 30.85 -8.11
C ASP A 152 2.89 30.26 -7.57
N LYS A 153 2.85 29.84 -6.29
CA LYS A 153 1.65 29.24 -5.66
C LYS A 153 0.38 30.09 -5.78
N ALA A 154 0.50 31.42 -5.81
CA ALA A 154 -0.64 32.33 -5.98
C ALA A 154 -1.30 32.22 -7.36
N ASN A 155 -0.57 31.75 -8.37
CA ASN A 155 -1.07 31.52 -9.72
C ASN A 155 -1.55 30.08 -9.92
N ILE A 156 -0.93 29.12 -9.22
CA ILE A 156 -1.27 27.70 -9.32
C ILE A 156 -2.53 27.37 -8.52
N VAL A 157 -2.64 27.88 -7.30
CA VAL A 157 -3.70 27.52 -6.35
C VAL A 157 -4.91 28.43 -6.55
N PRO A 158 -6.11 27.90 -6.81
CA PRO A 158 -7.32 28.71 -6.94
C PRO A 158 -7.56 29.58 -5.70
N PRO A 159 -8.05 30.83 -5.82
CA PRO A 159 -8.24 31.74 -4.69
C PRO A 159 -9.06 31.15 -3.54
N SER A 160 -10.09 30.35 -3.83
CA SER A 160 -10.91 29.66 -2.83
C SER A 160 -10.15 28.61 -2.00
N LEU A 161 -8.98 28.16 -2.48
CA LEU A 161 -8.11 27.19 -1.82
C LEU A 161 -6.82 27.81 -1.27
N GLN A 162 -6.63 29.13 -1.38
CA GLN A 162 -5.50 29.86 -0.79
C GLN A 162 -5.73 30.14 0.70
N GLN A 163 -5.87 29.07 1.48
CA GLN A 163 -6.14 29.13 2.91
C GLN A 163 -5.43 27.98 3.65
N GLU A 164 -5.48 28.00 4.98
CA GLU A 164 -4.90 26.96 5.82
C GLU A 164 -5.87 25.78 6.00
N GLY A 165 -5.34 24.59 6.24
CA GLY A 165 -6.13 23.42 6.61
C GLY A 165 -7.07 22.88 5.53
N VAL A 166 -6.81 23.13 4.25
CA VAL A 166 -7.64 22.61 3.15
C VAL A 166 -7.51 21.08 3.11
N ILE A 167 -8.58 20.34 3.39
CA ILE A 167 -8.56 18.88 3.36
C ILE A 167 -8.46 18.41 1.91
N LEU A 168 -7.34 17.76 1.55
CA LEU A 168 -7.15 17.18 0.21
C LEU A 168 -7.71 15.75 0.13
N ALA A 169 -7.47 14.96 1.17
CA ALA A 169 -7.95 13.59 1.27
C ALA A 169 -8.16 13.18 2.74
N ARG A 170 -9.18 12.35 3.00
CA ARG A 170 -9.44 11.77 4.32
C ARG A 170 -9.76 10.28 4.23
N TRP A 171 -9.09 9.50 5.06
CA TRP A 171 -9.41 8.10 5.32
C TRP A 171 -10.07 7.98 6.70
N ASP A 172 -11.29 7.46 6.71
CA ASP A 172 -12.03 7.28 7.94
C ASP A 172 -11.46 6.07 8.70
N ARG A 173 -11.27 6.22 10.02
CA ARG A 173 -10.73 5.19 10.93
C ARG A 173 -11.43 3.86 10.73
N ASP A 174 -12.75 3.85 10.79
CA ASP A 174 -13.55 2.63 10.75
C ASP A 174 -13.47 1.94 9.39
N ASN A 175 -13.32 2.72 8.30
CA ASN A 175 -13.13 2.16 6.97
C ASN A 175 -11.78 1.46 6.84
N LEU A 176 -10.71 2.10 7.31
CA LEU A 176 -9.37 1.50 7.33
C LEU A 176 -9.31 0.29 8.25
N ASN A 177 -9.87 0.39 9.45
CA ASN A 177 -9.95 -0.71 10.40
C ASN A 177 -10.65 -1.92 9.80
N SER A 178 -11.83 -1.73 9.18
CA SER A 178 -12.54 -2.83 8.54
C SER A 178 -11.70 -3.46 7.42
N LYS A 179 -11.00 -2.66 6.60
CA LYS A 179 -10.20 -3.18 5.49
C LYS A 179 -8.97 -3.95 5.96
N LEU A 180 -8.27 -3.43 6.98
CA LEU A 180 -7.10 -4.05 7.56
C LEU A 180 -7.48 -5.34 8.28
N THR A 181 -8.43 -5.29 9.20
CA THR A 181 -8.77 -6.41 10.08
C THR A 181 -9.40 -7.58 9.30
N LYS A 182 -10.21 -7.30 8.27
CA LYS A 182 -10.70 -8.37 7.37
C LYS A 182 -9.57 -9.09 6.65
N LYS A 183 -8.51 -8.38 6.27
CA LYS A 183 -7.43 -8.93 5.45
C LYS A 183 -6.35 -9.60 6.28
N PHE A 184 -5.97 -9.00 7.40
CA PHE A 184 -4.83 -9.41 8.22
C PHE A 184 -5.19 -9.84 9.64
N GLY A 185 -6.43 -9.62 10.09
CA GLY A 185 -6.83 -9.82 11.48
C GLY A 185 -7.26 -11.24 11.84
N HIS A 186 -7.35 -12.14 10.86
CA HIS A 186 -7.72 -13.54 11.08
C HIS A 186 -6.52 -14.33 11.62
N HIS A 187 -5.76 -14.98 10.74
CA HIS A 187 -4.59 -15.78 11.14
C HIS A 187 -3.27 -15.06 10.85
N GLY A 188 -3.33 -13.88 10.23
CA GLY A 188 -2.18 -13.06 9.90
C GLY A 188 -1.86 -13.06 8.43
N TRP A 189 -0.58 -13.17 8.11
CA TRP A 189 -0.09 -13.10 6.75
C TRP A 189 1.07 -14.04 6.53
N PHE A 190 1.30 -14.38 5.27
CA PHE A 190 2.49 -15.08 4.85
C PHE A 190 3.11 -14.43 3.62
N LYS A 191 4.41 -14.67 3.43
CA LYS A 191 5.18 -14.11 2.33
C LYS A 191 6.07 -15.19 1.72
N CYS A 192 6.00 -15.32 0.40
CA CYS A 192 6.87 -16.20 -0.36
C CYS A 192 8.09 -15.40 -0.82
N ASN A 193 9.26 -15.72 -0.29
CA ASN A 193 10.51 -15.02 -0.52
C ASN A 193 11.34 -15.69 -1.61
N LYS A 194 12.04 -14.87 -2.40
CA LYS A 194 12.96 -15.31 -3.45
C LYS A 194 14.42 -15.22 -3.00
N GLY A 195 15.23 -16.15 -3.48
CA GLY A 195 16.68 -16.08 -3.43
C GLY A 195 17.26 -15.14 -4.48
N LYS A 196 18.59 -14.97 -4.44
CA LYS A 196 19.34 -14.16 -5.41
C LYS A 196 19.29 -14.72 -6.84
N ASP A 197 18.99 -16.00 -6.98
CA ASP A 197 18.78 -16.71 -8.24
C ASP A 197 17.38 -16.48 -8.84
N GLY A 198 16.50 -15.75 -8.14
CA GLY A 198 15.13 -15.48 -8.57
C GLY A 198 14.13 -16.59 -8.21
N CYS A 199 14.60 -17.70 -7.66
CA CYS A 199 13.77 -18.83 -7.24
C CYS A 199 13.17 -18.58 -5.87
N TYR A 200 11.92 -19.01 -5.64
CA TYR A 200 11.36 -19.00 -4.29
C TYR A 200 12.04 -20.05 -3.42
N ASN A 201 12.55 -19.64 -2.27
CA ASN A 201 13.33 -20.53 -1.39
C ASN A 201 12.90 -20.46 0.08
N GLN A 202 11.92 -19.61 0.41
CA GLN A 202 11.41 -19.51 1.77
C GLN A 202 9.96 -19.05 1.76
N ILE A 203 9.17 -19.60 2.67
CA ILE A 203 7.87 -19.05 3.06
C ILE A 203 7.97 -18.58 4.51
N ALA A 204 7.47 -17.38 4.79
CA ALA A 204 7.50 -16.75 6.09
C ALA A 204 6.09 -16.37 6.54
N PHE A 205 5.83 -16.43 7.84
CA PHE A 205 4.55 -16.06 8.44
C PHE A 205 4.76 -14.98 9.50
N GLY A 206 3.77 -14.10 9.61
CA GLY A 206 3.67 -13.11 10.67
C GLY A 206 2.29 -13.11 11.30
N GLU A 207 2.22 -12.55 12.51
CA GLU A 207 1.02 -12.55 13.33
C GLU A 207 -0.13 -11.69 12.74
N PRO A 208 -1.37 -11.92 13.20
CA PRO A 208 -2.49 -11.05 12.91
C PRO A 208 -2.20 -9.57 13.18
N MET A 209 -2.67 -8.71 12.28
CA MET A 209 -2.57 -7.26 12.44
C MET A 209 -3.94 -6.65 12.69
N ILE A 210 -4.00 -5.82 13.73
CA ILE A 210 -5.18 -5.02 14.09
C ILE A 210 -4.89 -3.54 13.86
N PHE A 211 -5.96 -2.75 13.77
CA PHE A 211 -5.86 -1.32 13.48
C PHE A 211 -4.99 -0.56 14.48
N ASP A 212 -5.09 -0.86 15.78
CA ASP A 212 -4.36 -0.12 16.81
C ASP A 212 -2.83 -0.27 16.71
N ASN A 213 -2.35 -1.43 16.27
CA ASN A 213 -0.91 -1.62 16.02
C ASN A 213 -0.51 -0.96 14.70
N TRP A 214 -1.36 -1.08 13.68
CA TRP A 214 -1.08 -0.52 12.35
C TRP A 214 -1.06 1.02 12.35
N ILE A 215 -1.99 1.69 13.05
CA ILE A 215 -2.05 3.15 13.09
C ILE A 215 -0.85 3.76 13.82
N LYS A 216 -0.30 3.08 14.83
CA LYS A 216 0.97 3.48 15.48
C LYS A 216 2.14 3.45 14.50
N LEU A 217 2.16 2.50 13.57
CA LEU A 217 3.19 2.46 12.53
C LEU A 217 3.04 3.62 11.53
N VAL A 218 1.80 4.06 11.27
CA VAL A 218 1.55 5.28 10.48
C VAL A 218 2.06 6.51 11.23
N GLU A 219 1.73 6.63 12.51
CA GLU A 219 2.19 7.72 13.39
C GLU A 219 3.73 7.81 13.45
N GLN A 220 4.40 6.67 13.41
CA GLN A 220 5.86 6.59 13.38
C GLN A 220 6.46 6.86 11.99
N GLY A 221 5.64 6.94 10.94
CA GLY A 221 6.09 7.06 9.55
C GLY A 221 6.68 5.77 8.96
N VAL A 222 6.53 4.64 9.65
CA VAL A 222 6.95 3.31 9.18
C VAL A 222 6.02 2.80 8.09
N VAL A 223 4.71 2.94 8.32
CA VAL A 223 3.69 2.77 7.30
C VAL A 223 3.41 4.14 6.69
N PHE A 224 3.49 4.22 5.36
CA PHE A 224 3.28 5.46 4.63
C PHE A 224 2.28 5.28 3.49
N PHE A 225 1.69 6.41 3.10
CA PHE A 225 0.82 6.51 1.95
C PHE A 225 1.66 6.74 0.68
N ASP A 226 1.46 5.88 -0.30
CA ASP A 226 2.09 5.97 -1.62
C ASP A 226 0.98 6.08 -2.67
N SER A 227 0.80 7.29 -3.19
CA SER A 227 -0.18 7.55 -4.23
C SER A 227 0.43 7.27 -5.61
N GLY A 228 -0.24 6.44 -6.40
CA GLY A 228 0.06 6.23 -7.82
C GLY A 228 -0.80 7.09 -8.75
N MET A 229 -1.40 8.16 -8.25
CA MET A 229 -2.32 9.01 -9.01
C MET A 229 -1.59 9.87 -10.05
N TYR A 230 -2.00 9.79 -11.32
CA TYR A 230 -1.46 10.62 -12.41
C TYR A 230 -2.52 10.98 -13.47
N VAL A 231 -2.24 12.02 -14.26
CA VAL A 231 -3.10 12.49 -15.37
C VAL A 231 -3.23 11.42 -16.47
N GLY A 232 -4.46 11.10 -16.87
CA GLY A 232 -4.73 10.09 -17.89
C GLY A 232 -4.95 8.67 -17.36
N ASN A 233 -5.00 8.47 -16.05
CA ASN A 233 -5.49 7.23 -15.43
C ASN A 233 -6.57 7.56 -14.39
N ALA A 234 -7.70 6.85 -14.41
CA ALA A 234 -8.82 7.07 -13.51
C ALA A 234 -8.61 6.49 -12.09
N ARG A 235 -7.68 5.53 -11.92
CA ARG A 235 -7.40 4.91 -10.63
C ARG A 235 -6.62 5.85 -9.72
N ASN A 236 -6.97 5.86 -8.44
CA ASN A 236 -6.26 6.65 -7.45
C ASN A 236 -4.94 6.01 -7.01
N TYR A 237 -4.88 4.66 -6.99
CA TYR A 237 -3.74 3.88 -6.49
C TYR A 237 -3.28 4.37 -5.11
N SER A 238 -4.09 4.12 -4.10
CA SER A 238 -3.92 4.64 -2.75
C SER A 238 -3.27 3.60 -1.85
N GLN A 239 -1.97 3.40 -2.05
CA GLN A 239 -1.27 2.25 -1.50
C GLN A 239 -0.71 2.57 -0.12
N TRP A 240 -1.12 1.79 0.88
CA TRP A 240 -0.52 1.84 2.21
C TRP A 240 0.60 0.82 2.29
N ARG A 241 1.83 1.28 2.56
CA ARG A 241 3.05 0.48 2.37
C ARG A 241 4.02 0.64 3.53
N ALA A 242 4.88 -0.36 3.69
CA ALA A 242 6.08 -0.26 4.50
C ALA A 242 7.26 -0.86 3.73
N ASN A 243 8.48 -0.47 4.11
CA ASN A 243 9.70 -1.05 3.55
C ASN A 243 9.79 -2.54 3.90
N ASN A 244 10.39 -3.35 3.03
CA ASN A 244 10.55 -4.79 3.24
C ASN A 244 11.25 -5.10 4.58
N ASN A 245 12.25 -4.31 4.98
CA ASN A 245 12.94 -4.50 6.26
C ASN A 245 11.98 -4.49 7.46
N HIS A 246 10.93 -3.67 7.42
CA HIS A 246 9.91 -3.66 8.47
C HIS A 246 9.03 -4.91 8.39
N TRP A 247 8.56 -5.28 7.20
CA TRP A 247 7.82 -6.53 7.02
C TRP A 247 8.60 -7.75 7.51
N ASP A 248 9.90 -7.79 7.22
CA ASP A 248 10.77 -8.88 7.62
C ASP A 248 10.98 -8.91 9.14
N SER A 249 10.93 -7.76 9.82
CA SER A 249 10.93 -7.68 11.29
C SER A 249 9.65 -8.20 11.95
N LEU A 250 8.55 -8.34 11.19
CA LEU A 250 7.27 -8.86 11.68
C LEU A 250 7.15 -10.39 11.49
N ILE A 251 8.16 -11.03 10.87
CA ILE A 251 8.18 -12.47 10.66
C ILE A 251 8.40 -13.18 12.00
N THR A 252 7.52 -14.13 12.32
CA THR A 252 7.62 -14.96 13.53
C THR A 252 7.94 -16.42 13.21
N ARG A 253 7.71 -16.86 11.97
CA ARG A 253 7.98 -18.25 11.51
C ARG A 253 8.48 -18.28 10.08
N THR A 254 9.37 -19.22 9.76
CA THR A 254 9.92 -19.40 8.41
C THR A 254 10.15 -20.86 8.08
N TYR A 255 9.99 -21.23 6.81
CA TYR A 255 10.27 -22.57 6.28
C TYR A 255 11.00 -22.45 4.94
N PRO A 256 11.96 -23.35 4.60
CA PRO A 256 12.39 -24.56 5.32
C PRO A 256 13.15 -24.32 6.66
N PRO A 257 13.36 -25.36 7.50
CA PRO A 257 13.04 -26.77 7.29
C PRO A 257 11.52 -27.01 7.28
N PHE A 258 11.03 -27.79 6.32
CA PHE A 258 9.59 -28.06 6.26
C PHE A 258 9.17 -29.05 7.36
N PRO A 259 7.98 -28.88 7.96
CA PRO A 259 7.43 -29.85 8.91
C PRO A 259 7.21 -31.21 8.24
N GLY A 260 7.08 -32.26 9.06
CA GLY A 260 6.66 -33.58 8.57
C GLY A 260 5.23 -33.49 8.03
N PHE A 261 5.02 -34.00 6.81
CA PHE A 261 3.71 -34.11 6.16
C PHE A 261 3.29 -35.57 6.10
#